data_AF-A0A2A4IL55-F1
#
_entry.id   AF-A0A2A4IL55-F1
#
_cell.length_a   1.000
_cell.length_b   1.000
_cell.length_c   1.000
_cell.angle_alpha   90.00
_cell.angle_beta   90.00
_cell.angle_gamma   90.00
#
_symmetry.space_group_name_H-M   'P 1'
#
loop_
_entity.id
_entity.type
_entity.pdbx_description
1 polymer ?
#
loop_
_entity_poly.entity_id
_entity_poly.type
_entity_poly.pdbx_seq_one_letter_code
_entity_poly.pdbx_strand_id
1 'polypeptide(L)'
;MKKILIFIVPIIFLFYSCNEELITVVDEYNSPYEIKAIASNNAIYIDFWSGIIASDFAGFNIYAGTSETFTQPDNAIQNANNTYPTIISSNHTRTNFVIQVPTTSMTFNNGTLYYVSVTAYGTNNLVDKKYIETPISTVCPVIPRPEGTGSGTTLTANNSIIVGTMDTTGGKVTASSGWGVQYFGYQTNFNSIVNITNNTDASFDSEAVYSVNGLYVFKQTGGNSLAKIWITSDNAYRWAYQPDASLWWGI
;
A
#
# COMPACT_ATOMS: atom_id res chain seq x y z
N MET A 1 -61.24 -16.13 52.23
CA MET A 1 -60.71 -16.85 51.05
C MET A 1 -60.10 -15.84 50.08
N LYS A 2 -58.86 -16.10 49.67
CA LYS A 2 -58.18 -15.79 48.38
C LYS A 2 -58.30 -14.37 47.75
N LYS A 3 -57.20 -13.62 47.94
CA LYS A 3 -56.38 -12.87 46.97
C LYS A 3 -57.03 -12.45 45.63
N ILE A 4 -57.16 -11.14 45.41
CA ILE A 4 -56.87 -10.51 44.12
C ILE A 4 -55.83 -9.42 44.39
N LEU A 5 -54.58 -9.85 44.30
CA LEU A 5 -53.46 -8.98 43.98
C LEU A 5 -53.32 -9.02 42.45
N ILE A 6 -52.51 -8.11 41.90
CA ILE A 6 -51.85 -8.17 40.58
C ILE A 6 -52.42 -7.21 39.51
N PHE A 7 -51.46 -6.50 38.90
CA PHE A 7 -51.43 -5.92 37.53
C PHE A 7 -51.51 -4.39 37.35
N ILE A 8 -50.80 -3.60 38.17
CA ILE A 8 -50.40 -2.23 37.75
C ILE A 8 -48.89 -1.96 37.90
N VAL A 9 -48.10 -2.87 38.49
CA VAL A 9 -46.64 -2.68 38.68
C VAL A 9 -45.71 -3.33 37.62
N PRO A 10 -46.11 -4.20 36.67
CA PRO A 10 -45.16 -4.67 35.66
C PRO A 10 -45.05 -3.74 34.44
N ILE A 11 -46.00 -2.82 34.23
CA ILE A 11 -46.01 -1.96 33.03
C ILE A 11 -44.92 -0.89 33.11
N ILE A 12 -44.64 -0.34 34.31
CA ILE A 12 -43.58 0.66 34.49
C ILE A 12 -42.19 0.02 34.35
N PHE A 13 -42.01 -1.23 34.77
CA PHE A 13 -40.75 -1.95 34.56
C PHE A 13 -40.54 -2.41 33.12
N LEU A 14 -41.60 -2.77 32.38
CA LEU A 14 -41.50 -3.14 30.96
C LEU A 14 -41.16 -1.95 30.03
N PHE A 15 -41.57 -0.72 30.39
CA PHE A 15 -41.21 0.48 29.61
C PHE A 15 -39.89 1.13 30.04
N TYR A 16 -39.37 0.83 31.23
CA TYR A 16 -38.02 1.26 31.63
C TYR A 16 -36.92 0.25 31.28
N SER A 17 -37.25 -1.03 31.03
CA SER A 17 -36.24 -2.06 30.69
C SER A 17 -36.04 -2.30 29.20
N CYS A 18 -36.47 -1.39 28.31
CA CYS A 18 -36.40 -1.55 26.85
C CYS A 18 -35.58 -0.47 26.14
N ASN A 19 -34.65 0.21 26.82
CA ASN A 19 -33.73 1.15 26.18
C ASN A 19 -32.26 1.02 26.62
N GLU A 20 -31.88 -0.08 27.27
CA GLU A 20 -30.58 -0.63 26.93
C GLU A 20 -30.83 -1.49 25.70
N GLU A 21 -30.95 -0.80 24.55
CA GLU A 21 -30.59 -1.43 23.29
C GLU A 21 -29.20 -1.99 23.56
N LEU A 22 -29.15 -3.30 23.78
CA LEU A 22 -27.93 -4.06 23.68
C LEU A 22 -27.54 -3.86 22.21
N ILE A 23 -26.88 -2.73 21.95
CA ILE A 23 -26.12 -2.48 20.74
C ILE A 23 -25.07 -3.56 20.85
N THR A 24 -25.44 -4.72 20.32
CA THR A 24 -24.49 -5.66 19.81
C THR A 24 -23.78 -4.81 18.78
N VAL A 25 -22.67 -4.19 19.19
CA VAL A 25 -21.63 -3.76 18.26
C VAL A 25 -21.21 -5.08 17.67
N VAL A 26 -21.95 -5.52 16.65
CA VAL A 26 -21.55 -6.67 15.86
C VAL A 26 -20.15 -6.27 15.42
N ASP A 27 -19.20 -7.13 15.78
CA ASP A 27 -17.78 -7.01 15.51
C ASP A 27 -17.50 -7.13 13.99
N GLU A 28 -18.29 -6.42 13.18
CA GLU A 28 -18.11 -6.22 11.74
C GLU A 28 -16.89 -5.32 11.48
N TYR A 29 -16.31 -4.74 12.54
CA TYR A 29 -15.03 -4.03 12.50
C TYR A 29 -13.80 -4.93 12.46
N ASN A 30 -13.95 -6.25 12.39
CA ASN A 30 -12.95 -7.09 11.72
C ASN A 30 -13.00 -6.81 10.21
N SER A 31 -12.70 -5.56 9.82
CA SER A 31 -12.75 -5.15 8.44
C SER A 31 -11.60 -5.82 7.70
N PRO A 32 -11.86 -6.67 6.69
CA PRO A 32 -10.82 -7.19 5.81
C PRO A 32 -10.41 -6.04 4.89
N TYR A 33 -9.65 -5.09 5.43
CA TYR A 33 -8.89 -4.16 4.61
C TYR A 33 -7.47 -4.68 4.47
N GLU A 34 -6.96 -4.61 3.26
CA GLU A 34 -5.57 -4.92 2.93
C GLU A 34 -4.88 -3.60 2.63
N ILE A 35 -3.69 -3.42 3.20
CA ILE A 35 -2.82 -2.30 2.84
C ILE A 35 -1.55 -2.83 2.19
N LYS A 36 -1.10 -2.13 1.16
CA LYS A 36 0.21 -2.36 0.54
C LYS A 36 0.95 -1.05 0.42
N ALA A 37 2.22 -1.07 0.78
CA ALA A 37 3.11 0.07 0.59
C ALA A 37 3.78 -0.01 -0.79
N ILE A 38 3.81 1.12 -1.49
CA ILE A 38 4.39 1.28 -2.81
C ILE A 38 5.52 2.31 -2.70
N ALA A 39 6.75 1.86 -2.96
CA ALA A 39 7.90 2.74 -3.03
C ALA A 39 7.90 3.60 -4.30
N SER A 40 8.35 4.85 -4.19
CA SER A 40 8.67 5.73 -5.31
C SER A 40 9.88 6.61 -4.96
N ASN A 41 10.24 7.54 -5.85
CA ASN A 41 11.39 8.42 -5.69
C ASN A 41 11.14 9.46 -4.59
N ASN A 42 11.80 9.31 -3.45
CA ASN A 42 11.64 10.14 -2.25
C ASN A 42 10.16 10.26 -1.79
N ALA A 43 9.38 9.20 -2.03
CA ALA A 43 7.96 9.16 -1.70
C ALA A 43 7.50 7.73 -1.43
N ILE A 44 6.42 7.61 -0.65
CA ILE A 44 5.71 6.36 -0.39
C ILE A 44 4.25 6.57 -0.75
N TYR A 45 3.64 5.57 -1.38
CA TYR A 45 2.21 5.50 -1.62
C TYR A 45 1.64 4.28 -0.89
N ILE A 46 0.37 4.34 -0.54
CA ILE A 46 -0.37 3.23 0.06
C ILE A 46 -1.50 2.88 -0.89
N ASP A 47 -1.53 1.62 -1.33
CA ASP A 47 -2.69 1.00 -1.96
C ASP A 47 -3.56 0.40 -0.85
N PHE A 48 -4.73 0.97 -0.69
CA PHE A 48 -5.71 0.55 0.30
C PHE A 48 -6.86 -0.15 -0.41
N TRP A 49 -7.16 -1.36 0.03
CA TRP A 49 -8.34 -2.10 -0.40
C TRP A 49 -9.23 -2.37 0.80
N SER A 50 -10.54 -2.06 0.70
CA SER A 50 -11.54 -2.50 1.68
C SER A 50 -12.59 -3.38 1.03
N GLY A 51 -12.79 -4.56 1.62
CA GLY A 51 -13.90 -5.46 1.27
C GLY A 51 -15.27 -4.97 1.75
N ILE A 52 -15.31 -4.00 2.67
CA ILE A 52 -16.52 -3.40 3.22
C ILE A 52 -16.83 -2.10 2.47
N ILE A 53 -18.13 -1.87 2.25
CA ILE A 53 -18.64 -0.64 1.65
C ILE A 53 -18.23 0.52 2.56
N ALA A 54 -17.45 1.46 2.03
CA ALA A 54 -16.87 2.57 2.80
C ALA A 54 -17.89 3.58 3.37
N SER A 55 -19.17 3.23 3.42
CA SER A 55 -20.25 4.02 4.02
C SER A 55 -20.11 4.21 5.52
N ASP A 56 -19.33 3.35 6.17
CA ASP A 56 -19.22 3.31 7.62
C ASP A 56 -17.91 3.96 8.12
N PHE A 57 -17.00 4.32 7.20
CA PHE A 57 -15.80 5.08 7.52
C PHE A 57 -16.02 6.58 7.33
N ALA A 58 -15.74 7.34 8.38
CA ALA A 58 -15.67 8.79 8.37
C ALA A 58 -14.32 9.32 7.87
N GLY A 59 -13.26 8.49 7.91
CA GLY A 59 -11.93 8.84 7.43
C GLY A 59 -10.88 7.77 7.73
N PHE A 60 -9.61 8.13 7.49
CA PHE A 60 -8.46 7.26 7.70
C PHE A 60 -7.32 8.03 8.36
N ASN A 61 -6.55 7.42 9.25
CA ASN A 61 -5.28 7.99 9.69
C ASN A 61 -4.13 7.23 9.06
N ILE A 62 -3.12 7.96 8.59
CA ILE A 62 -1.91 7.40 8.00
C ILE A 62 -0.78 7.55 9.00
N TYR A 63 -0.02 6.49 9.22
CA TYR A 63 1.13 6.45 10.10
C TYR A 63 2.34 6.13 9.25
N ALA A 64 3.45 6.87 9.41
CA ALA A 64 4.72 6.47 8.83
C ALA A 64 5.89 6.87 9.73
N GLY A 65 6.93 6.05 9.73
CA GLY A 65 8.14 6.32 10.48
C GLY A 65 9.25 5.32 10.20
N THR A 66 10.42 5.55 10.80
CA THR A 66 11.55 4.61 10.75
C THR A 66 11.47 3.56 11.86
N SER A 67 10.39 3.55 12.64
CA SER A 67 10.06 2.53 13.64
C SER A 67 8.78 1.81 13.22
N GLU A 68 8.72 0.51 13.47
CA GLU A 68 7.55 -0.34 13.21
C GLU A 68 6.42 -0.16 14.25
N THR A 69 6.67 0.61 15.32
CA THR A 69 5.69 0.83 16.39
C THR A 69 5.04 2.19 16.26
N PHE A 70 3.71 2.21 16.24
CA PHE A 70 2.91 3.43 16.20
C PHE A 70 1.92 3.44 17.36
N THR A 71 1.83 4.58 18.04
CA THR A 71 0.80 4.89 19.04
C THR A 71 -0.33 5.63 18.35
N GLN A 72 -1.53 5.05 18.40
CA GLN A 72 -2.74 5.67 17.88
C GLN A 72 -3.40 6.54 18.95
N PRO A 73 -3.98 7.71 18.60
CA PRO A 73 -3.88 8.40 17.30
C PRO A 73 -2.62 9.28 17.17
N ASP A 74 -1.79 9.34 18.21
CA ASP A 74 -0.74 10.36 18.39
C ASP A 74 0.34 10.37 17.29
N ASN A 75 0.62 9.24 16.65
CA ASN A 75 1.62 9.13 15.60
C ASN A 75 1.06 9.30 14.18
N ALA A 76 -0.23 9.61 14.03
CA ALA A 76 -0.81 9.85 12.72
C ALA A 76 -0.21 11.12 12.08
N ILE A 77 0.20 10.99 10.83
CA ILE A 77 0.75 12.07 10.02
C ILE A 77 -0.34 13.12 9.81
N GLN A 78 -0.05 14.36 10.16
CA GLN A 78 -0.94 15.48 9.91
C GLN A 78 -0.65 16.08 8.53
N ASN A 79 -1.67 16.61 7.87
CA ASN A 79 -1.52 17.42 6.66
C ASN A 79 -0.88 18.79 6.98
N ALA A 80 -0.69 19.62 5.95
CA ALA A 80 -0.03 20.92 6.07
C ALA A 80 -0.76 21.92 7.00
N ASN A 81 -2.03 21.66 7.32
CA ASN A 81 -2.83 22.46 8.24
C ASN A 81 -2.84 21.91 9.68
N ASN A 82 -1.94 20.96 10.02
CA ASN A 82 -1.91 20.24 11.30
C ASN A 82 -3.22 19.50 11.60
N THR A 83 -3.92 19.04 10.56
CA THR A 83 -5.14 18.22 10.70
C THR A 83 -4.87 16.82 10.17
N TYR A 84 -5.46 15.80 10.78
CA TYR A 84 -5.31 14.43 10.29
C TYR A 84 -5.92 14.30 8.88
N PRO A 85 -5.25 13.60 7.95
CA PRO A 85 -5.72 13.44 6.58
C PRO A 85 -7.12 12.83 6.61
N THR A 86 -8.11 13.57 6.14
CA THR A 86 -9.47 13.08 5.94
C THR A 86 -9.64 12.85 4.46
N ILE A 87 -10.07 11.65 4.06
CA ILE A 87 -10.53 11.45 2.68
C ILE A 87 -11.92 12.09 2.61
N ILE A 88 -12.01 13.24 1.93
CA ILE A 88 -13.28 13.90 1.68
C ILE A 88 -14.07 13.01 0.71
N SER A 89 -15.20 12.49 1.17
CA SER A 89 -16.17 11.63 0.45
C SER A 89 -15.68 10.21 0.11
N SER A 90 -15.99 9.25 0.98
CA SER A 90 -16.16 7.86 0.54
C SER A 90 -17.57 7.72 -0.05
N ASN A 91 -17.67 7.80 -1.37
CA ASN A 91 -18.85 7.33 -2.07
C ASN A 91 -19.00 5.81 -1.83
N HIS A 92 -20.23 5.39 -1.50
CA HIS A 92 -20.70 4.05 -1.05
C HIS A 92 -20.37 2.88 -2.00
N THR A 93 -19.10 2.64 -2.27
CA THR A 93 -18.62 1.58 -3.17
C THR A 93 -17.35 0.98 -2.61
N ARG A 94 -17.09 -0.31 -2.89
CA ARG A 94 -15.79 -0.95 -2.63
C ARG A 94 -14.69 -0.04 -3.13
N THR A 95 -13.87 0.47 -2.23
CA THR A 95 -12.83 1.45 -2.56
C THR A 95 -11.49 0.76 -2.61
N ASN A 96 -10.90 0.77 -3.81
CA ASN A 96 -9.46 0.74 -3.97
C ASN A 96 -9.03 2.19 -4.27
N PHE A 97 -8.09 2.70 -3.49
CA PHE A 97 -7.42 3.96 -3.82
C PHE A 97 -5.94 3.87 -3.50
N VAL A 98 -5.15 4.66 -4.24
CA VAL A 98 -3.73 4.87 -3.98
C VAL A 98 -3.55 6.29 -3.45
N ILE A 99 -3.00 6.42 -2.25
CA ILE A 99 -2.72 7.73 -1.63
C ILE A 99 -1.22 7.87 -1.40
N GLN A 100 -0.67 9.03 -1.76
CA GLN A 100 0.68 9.39 -1.36
C GLN A 100 0.71 9.72 0.13
N VAL A 101 1.64 9.12 0.87
CA VAL A 101 1.86 9.46 2.27
C VAL A 101 2.30 10.93 2.36
N PRO A 102 1.61 11.78 3.15
CA PRO A 102 1.95 13.19 3.24
C PRO A 102 3.39 13.41 3.75
N THR A 103 4.10 14.36 3.15
CA THR A 103 5.49 14.71 3.51
C THR A 103 5.60 15.89 4.48
N THR A 104 4.48 16.28 5.06
CA THR A 104 4.34 17.49 5.89
C THR A 104 5.02 17.37 7.24
N SER A 105 5.08 16.17 7.81
CA SER A 105 5.78 15.88 9.06
C SER A 105 7.07 15.04 8.87
N MET A 106 7.34 14.56 7.66
CA MET A 106 8.47 13.67 7.36
C MET A 106 8.94 13.80 5.92
N THR A 107 10.26 13.83 5.71
CA THR A 107 10.87 13.68 4.38
C THR A 107 11.26 12.23 4.16
N PHE A 108 10.85 11.65 3.03
CA PHE A 108 11.22 10.31 2.63
C PHE A 108 12.49 10.34 1.79
N ASN A 109 13.51 9.58 2.22
CA ASN A 109 14.78 9.47 1.51
C ASN A 109 14.90 8.11 0.84
N ASN A 110 15.37 8.10 -0.40
CA ASN A 110 15.70 6.86 -1.09
C ASN A 110 16.70 6.00 -0.29
N GLY A 111 16.49 4.68 -0.27
CA GLY A 111 17.35 3.72 0.43
C GLY A 111 17.14 3.63 1.94
N THR A 112 16.26 4.46 2.52
CA THR A 112 15.91 4.39 3.95
C THR A 112 14.69 3.51 4.17
N LEU A 113 14.74 2.60 5.15
CA LEU A 113 13.58 1.79 5.54
C LEU A 113 12.58 2.60 6.35
N TYR A 114 11.35 2.60 5.88
CA TYR A 114 10.20 3.15 6.57
C TYR A 114 9.17 2.05 6.80
N TYR A 115 8.31 2.28 7.77
CA TYR A 115 7.14 1.49 8.06
C TYR A 115 5.94 2.39 7.86
N VAL A 116 4.89 1.87 7.24
CA VAL A 116 3.63 2.58 7.05
C VAL A 116 2.46 1.74 7.55
N SER A 117 1.47 2.42 8.09
CA SER A 117 0.22 1.80 8.50
C SER A 117 -0.95 2.74 8.25
N VAL A 118 -2.15 2.18 8.17
CA VAL A 118 -3.39 2.91 8.03
C VAL A 118 -4.39 2.36 9.01
N THR A 119 -5.14 3.26 9.60
CA THR A 119 -6.35 2.95 10.34
C THR A 119 -7.52 3.60 9.64
N ALA A 120 -8.68 2.99 9.80
CA ALA A 120 -9.93 3.60 9.39
C ALA A 120 -10.68 4.02 10.65
N TYR A 121 -11.40 5.13 10.60
CA TYR A 121 -12.27 5.51 11.71
C TYR A 121 -13.66 5.87 11.20
N GLY A 122 -14.66 5.49 11.99
CA GLY A 122 -16.07 5.82 11.79
C GLY A 122 -16.54 6.85 12.82
N THR A 123 -17.59 7.58 12.49
CA THR A 123 -18.35 8.37 13.45
C THR A 123 -19.62 7.62 13.80
N ASN A 124 -19.79 7.21 15.06
CA ASN A 124 -21.07 6.70 15.51
C ASN A 124 -22.04 7.88 15.68
N ASN A 125 -22.95 8.05 14.72
CA ASN A 125 -23.93 9.14 14.74
C ASN A 125 -25.03 8.96 15.81
N LEU A 126 -25.10 7.79 16.46
CA LEU A 126 -26.15 7.46 17.44
C LEU A 126 -25.75 7.79 18.89
N VAL A 127 -24.47 8.00 19.20
CA VAL A 127 -24.01 8.29 20.56
C VAL A 127 -22.83 9.28 20.53
N ASP A 128 -23.12 10.56 20.77
CA ASP A 128 -22.15 11.62 21.12
C ASP A 128 -20.81 11.62 20.37
N LYS A 129 -20.75 11.89 19.06
CA LYS A 129 -19.49 12.25 18.31
C LYS A 129 -18.22 11.46 18.71
N LYS A 130 -18.34 10.21 19.16
CA LYS A 130 -17.20 9.41 19.60
C LYS A 130 -16.62 8.76 18.35
N TYR A 131 -15.37 9.11 18.05
CA TYR A 131 -14.61 8.49 16.98
C TYR A 131 -14.30 7.04 17.39
N ILE A 132 -14.63 6.09 16.52
CA ILE A 132 -14.23 4.69 16.68
C ILE A 132 -13.17 4.44 15.61
N GLU A 133 -11.91 4.29 16.01
CA GLU A 133 -10.79 4.00 15.12
C GLU A 133 -10.43 2.51 15.21
N THR A 134 -10.13 1.90 14.06
CA THR A 134 -9.67 0.52 14.01
C THR A 134 -8.25 0.42 14.57
N PRO A 135 -7.92 -0.65 15.33
CA PRO A 135 -6.56 -0.88 15.76
C PRO A 135 -5.64 -1.10 14.55
N ILE A 136 -4.37 -0.68 14.66
CA ILE A 136 -3.33 -1.02 13.68
C ILE A 136 -3.13 -2.52 13.76
N SER A 137 -3.56 -3.22 12.72
CA SER A 137 -3.37 -4.67 12.57
C SER A 137 -2.25 -5.02 11.60
N THR A 138 -1.88 -4.08 10.73
CA THR A 138 -0.88 -4.29 9.66
C THR A 138 0.09 -3.12 9.61
N VAL A 139 1.39 -3.43 9.57
CA VAL A 139 2.47 -2.47 9.34
C VAL A 139 3.26 -2.95 8.14
N CYS A 140 3.30 -2.14 7.08
CA CYS A 140 4.00 -2.47 5.85
C CYS A 140 5.38 -1.81 5.83
N PRO A 141 6.47 -2.56 5.74
CA PRO A 141 7.78 -2.00 5.51
C PRO A 141 7.93 -1.56 4.05
N VAL A 142 8.69 -0.50 3.79
CA VAL A 142 8.90 0.06 2.45
C VAL A 142 10.17 0.89 2.39
N ILE A 143 10.91 0.78 1.30
CA ILE A 143 12.12 1.56 1.05
C ILE A 143 11.91 2.39 -0.22
N PRO A 144 11.74 3.73 -0.13
CA PRO A 144 11.77 4.62 -1.30
C PRO A 144 13.03 4.38 -2.12
N ARG A 145 12.93 4.56 -3.44
CA ARG A 145 14.03 4.23 -4.35
C ARG A 145 14.07 5.19 -5.53
N PRO A 146 15.26 5.46 -6.09
CA PRO A 146 15.37 6.32 -7.25
C PRO A 146 14.58 5.74 -8.43
N GLU A 147 13.83 6.63 -9.07
CA GLU A 147 13.08 6.35 -10.29
C GLU A 147 13.41 7.40 -11.34
N GLY A 148 13.24 7.03 -12.60
CA GLY A 148 13.41 7.96 -13.70
C GLY A 148 12.92 7.41 -15.03
N THR A 149 13.28 8.12 -16.08
CA THR A 149 13.02 7.76 -17.46
C THR A 149 14.34 7.57 -18.19
N GLY A 150 14.32 6.80 -19.27
CA GLY A 150 15.42 6.72 -20.21
C GLY A 150 14.91 6.63 -21.64
N SER A 151 15.83 6.86 -22.58
CA SER A 151 15.55 6.89 -24.02
C SER A 151 16.57 6.05 -24.80
N GLY A 152 16.14 5.53 -25.93
CA GLY A 152 16.92 4.61 -26.75
C GLY A 152 16.72 3.15 -26.34
N THR A 153 17.54 2.28 -26.94
CA THR A 153 17.44 0.82 -26.79
C THR A 153 18.35 0.26 -25.71
N THR A 154 19.34 1.02 -25.24
CA THR A 154 20.18 0.68 -24.08
C THR A 154 19.40 0.99 -22.81
N LEU A 155 19.15 -0.04 -22.00
CA LEU A 155 18.39 0.08 -20.75
C LEU A 155 19.35 0.42 -19.61
N THR A 156 19.26 1.65 -19.13
CA THR A 156 20.01 2.14 -17.97
C THR A 156 19.10 2.42 -16.78
N ALA A 157 19.54 2.06 -15.58
CA ALA A 157 18.92 2.45 -14.33
C ALA A 157 19.89 3.34 -13.51
N ASN A 158 19.37 4.12 -12.56
CA ASN A 158 20.16 5.03 -11.73
C ASN A 158 21.09 5.96 -12.55
N ASN A 159 20.61 6.40 -13.72
CA ASN A 159 21.29 7.27 -14.69
C ASN A 159 22.62 6.78 -15.28
N SER A 160 23.20 5.66 -14.83
CA SER A 160 24.51 5.20 -15.33
C SER A 160 24.68 3.68 -15.39
N ILE A 161 23.78 2.91 -14.78
CA ILE A 161 23.93 1.45 -14.68
C ILE A 161 23.24 0.79 -15.86
N ILE A 162 24.02 0.23 -16.78
CA ILE A 162 23.49 -0.49 -17.94
C ILE A 162 23.05 -1.89 -17.51
N VAL A 163 21.74 -2.14 -17.48
CA VAL A 163 21.17 -3.44 -17.05
C VAL A 163 20.85 -4.35 -18.22
N GLY A 164 20.67 -3.79 -19.42
CA GLY A 164 20.43 -4.58 -20.62
C GLY A 164 20.18 -3.72 -21.86
N THR A 165 19.67 -4.36 -22.90
CA THR A 165 19.28 -3.74 -24.18
C THR A 165 17.97 -4.32 -24.67
N MET A 166 17.14 -3.52 -25.32
CA MET A 166 15.96 -4.00 -26.04
C MET A 166 16.21 -3.99 -27.55
N ASP A 167 15.97 -5.13 -28.19
CA ASP A 167 15.99 -5.31 -29.64
C ASP A 167 14.54 -5.40 -30.13
N THR A 168 14.03 -4.27 -30.63
CA THR A 168 12.65 -4.16 -31.12
C THR A 168 12.42 -4.92 -32.43
N THR A 169 13.49 -5.21 -33.18
CA THR A 169 13.41 -5.94 -34.45
C THR A 169 13.54 -7.44 -34.22
N GLY A 170 14.47 -7.86 -33.37
CA GLY A 170 14.65 -9.25 -32.96
C GLY A 170 13.64 -9.73 -31.91
N GLY A 171 12.86 -8.82 -31.32
CA GLY A 171 11.79 -9.15 -30.39
C GLY A 171 12.28 -9.60 -29.01
N LYS A 172 13.43 -9.09 -28.55
CA LYS A 172 14.06 -9.52 -27.29
C LYS A 172 14.51 -8.37 -26.41
N VAL A 173 14.57 -8.64 -25.11
CA VAL A 173 15.28 -7.83 -24.12
C VAL A 173 16.41 -8.69 -23.57
N THR A 174 17.65 -8.25 -23.71
CA THR A 174 18.85 -8.99 -23.31
C THR A 174 19.50 -8.31 -22.12
N ALA A 175 19.84 -9.09 -21.09
CA ALA A 175 20.54 -8.58 -19.92
C ALA A 175 22.01 -8.28 -20.25
N SER A 176 22.56 -7.23 -19.65
CA SER A 176 23.99 -6.93 -19.71
C SER A 176 24.80 -7.96 -18.93
N SER A 177 26.10 -8.04 -19.19
CA SER A 177 27.01 -8.87 -18.40
C SER A 177 26.91 -8.56 -16.90
N GLY A 178 26.77 -9.60 -16.07
CA GLY A 178 26.56 -9.47 -14.63
C GLY A 178 25.12 -9.23 -14.20
N TRP A 179 24.16 -9.25 -15.12
CA TRP A 179 22.72 -9.14 -14.86
C TRP A 179 21.97 -10.33 -15.45
N GLY A 180 20.86 -10.69 -14.82
CA GLY A 180 19.78 -11.50 -15.40
C GLY A 180 18.51 -10.67 -15.53
N VAL A 181 17.58 -11.11 -16.37
CA VAL A 181 16.29 -10.45 -16.67
C VAL A 181 15.13 -11.43 -16.51
N GLN A 182 13.99 -10.92 -16.06
CA GLN A 182 12.72 -11.65 -16.05
C GLN A 182 11.58 -10.72 -16.50
N TYR A 183 10.68 -11.25 -17.32
CA TYR A 183 9.50 -10.54 -17.82
C TYR A 183 8.26 -10.81 -16.98
N PHE A 184 7.49 -9.76 -16.67
CA PHE A 184 6.30 -9.79 -15.81
C PHE A 184 5.01 -9.36 -16.54
N GLY A 185 5.02 -9.39 -17.87
CA GLY A 185 3.82 -9.08 -18.65
C GLY A 185 3.65 -7.60 -18.96
N TYR A 186 2.53 -7.32 -19.64
CA TYR A 186 2.05 -5.98 -19.95
C TYR A 186 1.59 -5.27 -18.67
N GLN A 187 1.95 -3.99 -18.52
CA GLN A 187 1.55 -3.14 -17.40
C GLN A 187 1.01 -1.81 -17.90
N THR A 188 0.01 -1.27 -17.21
CA THR A 188 -0.51 0.10 -17.40
C THR A 188 -0.01 1.08 -16.34
N ASN A 189 0.59 0.56 -15.26
CA ASN A 189 1.07 1.36 -14.13
C ASN A 189 2.47 0.90 -13.74
N PHE A 190 3.44 1.82 -13.82
CA PHE A 190 4.82 1.55 -13.40
C PHE A 190 4.94 1.13 -11.95
N ASN A 191 4.06 1.66 -11.09
CA ASN A 191 4.09 1.43 -9.65
C ASN A 191 3.31 0.18 -9.26
N SER A 192 2.91 -0.67 -10.21
CA SER A 192 2.30 -1.96 -9.91
C SER A 192 3.20 -2.82 -9.02
N ILE A 193 2.60 -3.48 -8.05
CA ILE A 193 3.31 -4.36 -7.11
C ILE A 193 3.66 -5.65 -7.83
N VAL A 194 4.92 -6.05 -7.75
CA VAL A 194 5.42 -7.29 -8.32
C VAL A 194 6.00 -8.13 -7.20
N ASN A 195 5.38 -9.27 -6.91
CA ASN A 195 5.86 -10.23 -5.94
C ASN A 195 6.76 -11.24 -6.63
N ILE A 196 8.05 -11.24 -6.28
CA ILE A 196 9.05 -12.17 -6.83
C ILE A 196 9.30 -13.25 -5.78
N THR A 197 8.75 -14.45 -6.00
CA THR A 197 8.76 -15.55 -5.02
C THR A 197 9.91 -16.54 -5.22
N ASN A 198 10.65 -16.45 -6.33
CA ASN A 198 11.83 -17.26 -6.62
C ASN A 198 12.93 -16.33 -7.16
N ASN A 199 13.79 -15.84 -6.27
CA ASN A 199 14.76 -14.77 -6.53
C ASN A 199 16.23 -15.25 -6.50
N THR A 200 16.46 -16.56 -6.60
CA THR A 200 17.82 -17.11 -6.66
C THR A 200 18.55 -16.61 -7.93
N ASP A 201 19.88 -16.44 -7.88
CA ASP A 201 20.65 -15.93 -9.05
C ASP A 201 20.41 -16.74 -10.34
N ALA A 202 20.11 -18.03 -10.22
CA ALA A 202 19.84 -18.93 -11.35
C ALA A 202 18.43 -18.83 -11.92
N SER A 203 17.53 -18.03 -11.31
CA SER A 203 16.12 -17.93 -11.71
C SER A 203 15.83 -16.82 -12.73
N PHE A 204 16.81 -15.94 -12.99
CA PHE A 204 16.70 -14.88 -13.99
C PHE A 204 17.44 -15.30 -15.26
N ASP A 205 16.81 -15.06 -16.41
CA ASP A 205 17.33 -15.45 -17.72
C ASP A 205 18.36 -14.43 -18.23
N SER A 206 19.10 -14.80 -19.28
CA SER A 206 19.95 -13.84 -20.01
C SER A 206 19.17 -13.00 -21.03
N GLU A 207 17.96 -13.45 -21.40
CA GLU A 207 17.09 -12.77 -22.33
C GLU A 207 15.61 -13.03 -21.99
N ALA A 208 14.75 -12.10 -22.38
CA ALA A 208 13.30 -12.21 -22.26
C ALA A 208 12.61 -11.67 -23.53
N VAL A 209 11.34 -11.99 -23.71
CA VAL A 209 10.54 -11.47 -24.83
C VAL A 209 10.39 -9.96 -24.74
N TYR A 210 10.54 -9.26 -25.86
CA TYR A 210 10.25 -7.83 -25.96
C TYR A 210 8.74 -7.57 -26.10
N SER A 211 8.25 -6.57 -25.36
CA SER A 211 6.90 -6.04 -25.51
C SER A 211 6.88 -4.56 -25.14
N VAL A 212 6.19 -3.75 -25.94
CA VAL A 212 5.77 -2.41 -25.53
C VAL A 212 4.80 -2.55 -24.34
N ASN A 213 4.92 -1.64 -23.38
CA ASN A 213 4.33 -1.70 -22.05
C ASN A 213 4.72 -2.94 -21.23
N GLY A 214 5.76 -3.66 -21.66
CA GLY A 214 6.29 -4.80 -20.93
C GLY A 214 7.07 -4.37 -19.68
N LEU A 215 6.85 -5.09 -18.59
CA LEU A 215 7.59 -4.88 -17.34
C LEU A 215 8.64 -5.95 -17.14
N TYR A 216 9.85 -5.51 -16.81
CA TYR A 216 11.03 -6.34 -16.65
C TYR A 216 11.66 -6.05 -15.29
N VAL A 217 12.14 -7.10 -14.63
CA VAL A 217 13.04 -6.95 -13.49
C VAL A 217 14.39 -7.50 -13.90
N PHE A 218 15.43 -6.72 -13.66
CA PHE A 218 16.81 -7.12 -13.80
C PHE A 218 17.40 -7.34 -12.42
N LYS A 219 18.14 -8.44 -12.26
CA LYS A 219 18.84 -8.78 -11.02
C LYS A 219 20.32 -8.91 -11.28
N GLN A 220 21.13 -8.29 -10.43
CA GLN A 220 22.57 -8.43 -10.50
C GLN A 220 22.98 -9.84 -10.05
N THR A 221 23.75 -10.54 -10.87
CA THR A 221 24.26 -11.88 -10.55
C THR A 221 25.32 -11.80 -9.45
N GLY A 222 25.16 -12.57 -8.37
CA GLY A 222 26.10 -12.58 -7.24
C GLY A 222 26.10 -11.28 -6.42
N GLY A 223 25.11 -10.42 -6.63
CA GLY A 223 24.91 -9.17 -5.91
C GLY A 223 23.46 -8.99 -5.46
N ASN A 224 23.18 -7.83 -4.84
CA ASN A 224 21.87 -7.54 -4.27
C ASN A 224 21.11 -6.45 -5.04
N SER A 225 21.63 -5.96 -6.16
CA SER A 225 20.94 -4.90 -6.90
C SER A 225 19.78 -5.43 -7.76
N LEU A 226 18.68 -4.66 -7.77
CA LEU A 226 17.54 -4.87 -8.66
C LEU A 226 17.25 -3.60 -9.47
N ALA A 227 16.88 -3.78 -10.74
CA ALA A 227 16.31 -2.71 -11.55
C ALA A 227 14.97 -3.14 -12.11
N LYS A 228 13.93 -2.34 -11.89
CA LYS A 228 12.63 -2.48 -12.53
C LYS A 228 12.62 -1.60 -13.77
N ILE A 229 12.35 -2.16 -14.94
CA ILE A 229 12.25 -1.43 -16.20
C ILE A 229 10.85 -1.65 -16.79
N TRP A 230 10.17 -0.58 -17.17
CA TRP A 230 8.94 -0.64 -17.94
C TRP A 230 9.15 0.03 -19.28
N ILE A 231 9.12 -0.76 -20.35
CA ILE A 231 9.30 -0.27 -21.70
C ILE A 231 8.00 0.40 -22.12
N THR A 232 8.00 1.72 -22.28
CA THR A 232 6.80 2.49 -22.63
C THR A 232 6.62 2.67 -24.14
N SER A 233 7.70 2.53 -24.91
CA SER A 233 7.71 2.53 -26.38
C SER A 233 9.01 1.92 -26.92
N ASP A 234 9.13 1.81 -28.25
CA ASP A 234 10.30 1.29 -28.98
C ASP A 234 11.61 2.05 -28.71
N ASN A 235 11.57 3.19 -28.03
CA ASN A 235 12.76 3.97 -27.69
C ASN A 235 12.63 4.71 -26.35
N ALA A 236 11.71 4.32 -25.47
CA ALA A 236 11.55 4.97 -24.17
C ALA A 236 11.11 3.99 -23.09
N TYR A 237 11.63 4.19 -21.89
CA TYR A 237 11.33 3.36 -20.75
C TYR A 237 11.34 4.15 -19.45
N ARG A 238 10.67 3.61 -18.43
CA ARG A 238 10.79 4.03 -17.04
C ARG A 238 11.63 3.03 -16.28
N TRP A 239 12.36 3.52 -15.29
CA TRP A 239 13.20 2.68 -14.46
C TRP A 239 13.05 3.03 -12.98
N ALA A 240 13.27 2.02 -12.13
CA ALA A 240 13.49 2.17 -10.70
C ALA A 240 14.66 1.28 -10.32
N TYR A 241 15.54 1.79 -9.47
CA TYR A 241 16.75 1.08 -9.10
C TYR A 241 16.84 0.90 -7.59
N GLN A 242 17.18 -0.31 -7.16
CA GLN A 242 17.47 -0.62 -5.77
C GLN A 242 18.87 -1.21 -5.68
N PRO A 243 19.83 -0.54 -5.00
CA PRO A 243 21.20 -1.05 -4.88
C PRO A 243 21.29 -2.28 -3.96
N ASP A 244 20.44 -2.32 -2.93
CA ASP A 244 20.43 -3.39 -1.94
C ASP A 244 19.01 -3.94 -1.71
N ALA A 245 18.65 -4.92 -2.53
CA ALA A 245 17.41 -5.65 -2.42
C ALA A 245 17.44 -6.71 -1.30
N SER A 246 18.60 -7.00 -0.70
CA SER A 246 18.65 -7.95 0.42
C SER A 246 17.96 -7.38 1.66
N LEU A 247 17.97 -6.05 1.83
CA LEU A 247 17.16 -5.33 2.81
C LEU A 247 15.65 -5.55 2.65
N TRP A 248 15.20 -6.06 1.50
CA TRP A 248 13.79 -6.36 1.22
C TRP A 248 13.44 -7.84 1.40
N TRP A 249 14.42 -8.73 1.57
CA TRP A 249 14.14 -10.16 1.66
C TRP A 249 13.51 -10.48 3.02
N GLY A 250 12.21 -10.76 3.02
CA GLY A 250 11.43 -11.03 4.24
C GLY A 250 10.61 -9.84 4.74
N ILE A 251 10.61 -8.72 4.01
CA ILE A 251 9.61 -7.65 4.05
C ILE A 251 8.47 -8.02 3.09
#